data_AF-A0A800N7J7-F1
#
_entry.id   AF-A0A800N7J7-F1
#
_cell.length_a   1.000
_cell.length_b   1.000
_cell.length_c   1.000
_cell.angle_alpha   90.00
_cell.angle_beta   90.00
_cell.angle_gamma   90.00
#
_symmetry.space_group_name_H-M   'P 1'
#
loop_
_entity.id
_entity.type
_entity.pdbx_description
1 polymer ?
#
loop_
_entity_poly.entity_id
_entity_poly.type
_entity_poly.pdbx_seq_one_letter_code
_entity_poly.pdbx_strand_id
1 'polypeptide(L)'
;MFYFTFPVISEQVVLLNPLVFLAIALMLLILLYISSPIKEYHIEVPTELHERSELIRSQAPYLYDAWYGQLPLWQVFWPFCVLLNVLLVGGDWLVRNTAFSVPSWDTLLMTCMTTTIWWTIATWRMSIYTRHRIWAAAARLVTLAAFLDFGFRIFIRIYFPRVFFDCQGMFFDYSSCF
;
A
#
# COMPACT_ATOMS: atom_id res chain seq x y z
N MET A 1 6.20 -0.21 3.93
CA MET A 1 5.95 -1.42 3.11
C MET A 1 7.29 -2.08 2.90
N PHE A 2 7.37 -3.41 3.00
CA PHE A 2 8.60 -4.19 2.79
C PHE A 2 9.76 -4.00 3.78
N TYR A 3 9.75 -2.97 4.63
CA TYR A 3 10.86 -2.65 5.53
C TYR A 3 11.28 -3.84 6.42
N PHE A 4 10.32 -4.50 7.07
CA PHE A 4 10.62 -5.67 7.91
C PHE A 4 10.31 -7.02 7.24
N THR A 5 9.41 -7.05 6.26
CA THR A 5 8.94 -8.29 5.64
C THR A 5 9.92 -8.81 4.58
N PHE A 6 10.51 -7.92 3.80
CA PHE A 6 11.47 -8.27 2.75
C PHE A 6 12.73 -8.96 3.28
N PRO A 7 13.45 -8.44 4.29
CA PRO A 7 14.65 -9.12 4.80
C PRO A 7 14.30 -10.52 5.33
N VAL A 8 13.22 -10.65 6.09
CA VAL A 8 12.77 -11.94 6.64
C VAL A 8 12.45 -12.95 5.53
N ILE A 9 11.73 -12.55 4.48
CA ILE A 9 11.41 -13.46 3.38
C ILE A 9 12.64 -13.83 2.57
N SER A 10 13.55 -12.88 2.34
CA SER A 10 14.77 -13.14 1.59
C SER A 10 15.71 -14.10 2.31
N GLU A 11 15.70 -14.11 3.65
CA GLU A 11 16.49 -15.05 4.46
C GLU A 11 15.82 -16.42 4.56
N GLN A 12 14.49 -16.46 4.72
CA GLN A 12 13.77 -17.70 5.02
C GLN A 12 13.30 -18.46 3.77
N VAL A 13 13.17 -17.80 2.61
CA VAL A 13 12.64 -18.40 1.38
C VAL A 13 13.63 -18.28 0.23
N VAL A 14 14.38 -19.35 -0.02
CA VAL A 14 15.47 -19.44 -1.02
C VAL A 14 15.02 -19.00 -2.44
N LEU A 15 13.77 -19.30 -2.81
CA LEU A 15 13.22 -18.96 -4.13
C LEU A 15 12.99 -17.45 -4.33
N LEU A 16 12.75 -16.71 -3.24
CA LEU A 16 12.38 -15.30 -3.25
C LEU A 16 13.60 -14.40 -3.03
N ASN A 17 14.59 -14.56 -3.90
CA ASN A 17 15.79 -13.72 -3.94
C ASN A 17 15.43 -12.28 -4.39
N PRO A 18 16.08 -11.22 -3.86
CA PRO A 18 15.94 -9.84 -4.33
C PRO A 18 15.91 -9.65 -5.86
N LEU A 19 16.71 -10.42 -6.60
CA LEU A 19 16.75 -10.33 -8.07
C LEU A 19 15.44 -10.81 -8.72
N VAL A 20 14.84 -11.88 -8.19
CA VAL A 20 13.57 -12.42 -8.69
C VAL A 20 12.45 -11.42 -8.42
N PHE A 21 12.43 -10.81 -7.24
CA PHE A 21 11.49 -9.74 -6.92
C PHE A 21 11.61 -8.54 -7.85
N LEU A 22 12.84 -8.09 -8.11
CA LEU A 22 13.08 -6.99 -9.04
C LEU A 22 12.59 -7.35 -10.45
N ALA A 23 12.85 -8.56 -10.93
CA ALA A 23 12.38 -9.04 -12.22
C ALA A 23 10.84 -9.07 -12.29
N ILE A 24 10.16 -9.56 -11.25
CA ILE A 24 8.69 -9.56 -11.17
C ILE A 24 8.16 -8.12 -11.16
N ALA A 25 8.76 -7.24 -10.35
CA ALA A 25 8.35 -5.84 -10.27
C ALA A 25 8.52 -5.10 -11.61
N LEU A 26 9.62 -5.34 -12.33
CA LEU A 26 9.86 -4.78 -13.66
C LEU A 26 8.87 -5.34 -14.69
N MET A 27 8.63 -6.65 -14.69
CA MET A 27 7.64 -7.27 -15.57
C MET A 27 6.25 -6.68 -15.35
N LEU A 28 5.81 -6.58 -14.09
CA LEU A 28 4.54 -5.96 -13.73
C LEU A 28 4.51 -4.47 -14.11
N LEU A 29 5.61 -3.74 -13.92
CA LEU A 29 5.69 -2.34 -14.32
C LEU A 29 5.51 -2.19 -15.84
N ILE A 30 6.14 -3.05 -16.64
CA ILE A 30 5.99 -3.06 -18.10
C ILE A 30 4.55 -3.37 -18.50
N LEU A 31 3.93 -4.39 -17.90
CA LEU A 31 2.53 -4.74 -18.15
C LEU A 31 1.57 -3.60 -17.76
N LEU A 32 1.80 -2.98 -16.60
CA LEU A 32 1.01 -1.83 -16.14
C LEU A 32 1.25 -0.59 -16.99
N TYR A 33 2.46 -0.41 -17.49
CA TYR A 33 2.78 0.63 -18.44
C TYR A 33 1.99 0.42 -19.73
N ILE A 34 2.03 -0.77 -20.34
CA ILE A 34 1.31 -1.07 -21.59
C ILE A 34 -0.23 -0.99 -21.41
N SER A 35 -0.76 -1.35 -20.24
CA SER A 35 -2.20 -1.27 -19.93
C SER A 35 -2.67 0.10 -19.42
N SER A 36 -1.75 1.02 -19.12
CA SER A 36 -2.14 2.35 -18.68
C SER A 36 -2.64 3.19 -19.87
N PRO A 37 -3.68 4.00 -19.67
CA PRO A 37 -4.31 4.74 -20.76
C PRO A 37 -3.31 5.70 -21.43
N ILE A 38 -3.30 5.71 -22.77
CA ILE A 38 -2.48 6.62 -23.57
C ILE A 38 -3.21 7.96 -23.66
N LYS A 39 -2.43 9.01 -23.45
CA LYS A 39 -2.85 10.40 -23.26
C LYS A 39 -3.20 11.09 -24.60
N GLU A 40 -4.07 10.48 -25.40
CA GLU A 40 -4.55 11.11 -26.65
C GLU A 40 -5.74 12.06 -26.44
N TYR A 41 -6.33 12.08 -25.24
CA TYR A 41 -7.25 13.14 -24.85
C TYR A 41 -6.53 14.08 -23.88
N HIS A 42 -6.14 15.25 -24.41
CA HIS A 42 -5.86 16.44 -23.62
C HIS A 42 -7.13 16.81 -22.85
N ILE A 43 -7.34 16.18 -21.69
CA ILE A 43 -7.80 16.93 -20.55
C ILE A 43 -6.51 17.50 -19.99
N GLU A 44 -6.08 18.65 -20.54
CA GLU A 44 -5.43 19.65 -19.69
C GLU A 44 -6.19 19.58 -18.38
N VAL A 45 -5.56 19.23 -17.25
CA VAL A 45 -6.21 19.48 -15.96
C VAL A 45 -6.55 20.96 -16.07
N PRO A 46 -7.83 21.34 -16.30
CA PRO A 46 -8.11 22.72 -16.61
C PRO A 46 -7.50 23.49 -15.46
N THR A 47 -6.81 24.58 -15.72
CA THR A 47 -6.45 25.54 -14.67
C THR A 47 -7.68 25.82 -13.79
N GLU A 48 -8.87 25.74 -14.41
CA GLU A 48 -10.17 25.71 -13.73
C GLU A 48 -10.43 24.51 -12.82
N LEU A 49 -9.96 23.28 -13.05
CA LEU A 49 -10.14 22.15 -12.12
C LEU A 49 -9.16 22.25 -10.94
N HIS A 50 -8.04 22.94 -11.08
CA HIS A 50 -7.17 23.30 -9.94
C HIS A 50 -7.83 24.40 -9.10
N GLU A 51 -8.29 25.49 -9.71
CA GLU A 51 -9.08 26.55 -9.04
C GLU A 51 -10.39 26.01 -8.44
N ARG A 52 -11.09 25.14 -9.17
CA ARG A 52 -12.31 24.48 -8.70
C ARG A 52 -11.99 23.42 -7.67
N SER A 53 -10.82 22.78 -7.65
CA SER A 53 -10.42 21.91 -6.54
C SER A 53 -10.20 22.70 -5.25
N GLU A 54 -9.67 23.93 -5.34
CA GLU A 54 -9.54 24.83 -4.19
C GLU A 54 -10.92 25.36 -3.74
N LEU A 55 -11.83 25.64 -4.67
CA LEU A 55 -13.21 26.05 -4.38
C LEU A 55 -14.07 24.88 -3.85
N ILE A 56 -13.93 23.67 -4.39
CA ILE A 56 -14.67 22.44 -4.00
C ILE A 56 -14.16 21.89 -2.66
N ARG A 57 -12.88 22.13 -2.31
CA ARG A 57 -12.35 21.90 -0.95
C ARG A 57 -13.20 22.57 0.13
N SER A 58 -13.97 23.61 -0.23
CA SER A 58 -14.89 24.30 0.68
C SER A 58 -16.27 23.63 0.84
N GLN A 59 -16.66 22.65 0.00
CA GLN A 59 -18.04 22.10 -0.01
C GLN A 59 -18.17 20.57 -0.13
N ALA A 60 -17.22 19.84 -0.72
CA ALA A 60 -17.28 18.37 -0.81
C ALA A 60 -16.25 17.69 0.13
N PRO A 61 -16.61 16.57 0.79
CA PRO A 61 -15.65 15.84 1.62
C PRO A 61 -14.62 15.15 0.71
N TYR A 62 -13.33 15.40 0.93
CA TYR A 62 -12.19 14.87 0.16
C TYR A 62 -12.31 13.41 -0.30
N LEU A 63 -12.83 12.52 0.56
CA LEU A 63 -13.00 11.10 0.23
C LEU A 63 -14.01 10.86 -0.91
N TYR A 64 -15.03 11.71 -1.03
CA TYR A 64 -15.99 11.65 -2.12
C TYR A 64 -15.31 11.99 -3.45
N ASP A 65 -14.61 13.12 -3.53
CA ASP A 65 -13.95 13.56 -4.78
C ASP A 65 -12.87 12.58 -5.23
N ALA A 66 -12.12 12.03 -4.27
CA ALA A 66 -11.14 10.98 -4.49
C ALA A 66 -11.77 9.66 -5.00
N TRP A 67 -13.01 9.37 -4.64
CA TRP A 67 -13.71 8.17 -5.11
C TRP A 67 -14.30 8.33 -6.51
N TYR A 68 -14.81 9.53 -6.83
CA TYR A 68 -15.58 9.81 -8.05
C TYR A 68 -14.76 10.22 -9.27
N GLY A 69 -13.43 10.27 -9.17
CA GLY A 69 -12.62 10.57 -10.35
C GLY A 69 -12.29 12.05 -10.54
N GLN A 70 -12.39 12.90 -9.50
CA GLN A 70 -12.31 14.36 -9.65
C GLN A 70 -10.98 14.99 -9.21
N LEU A 71 -10.05 14.18 -8.67
CA LEU A 71 -8.77 14.66 -8.16
C LEU A 71 -7.59 14.17 -9.01
N PRO A 72 -6.49 14.95 -9.10
CA PRO A 72 -5.28 14.48 -9.76
C PRO A 72 -4.66 13.29 -8.98
N LEU A 73 -4.02 12.37 -9.72
CA LEU A 73 -3.48 11.12 -9.16
C LEU A 73 -2.60 11.35 -7.92
N TRP A 74 -1.74 12.36 -7.95
CA TRP A 74 -0.77 12.61 -6.89
C TRP A 74 -1.44 12.98 -5.55
N GLN A 75 -2.58 13.69 -5.59
CA GLN A 75 -3.31 14.09 -4.38
C GLN A 75 -3.98 12.90 -3.71
N VAL A 76 -4.47 11.93 -4.49
CA VAL A 76 -5.07 10.71 -3.95
C VAL A 76 -4.00 9.70 -3.54
N PHE A 77 -2.91 9.61 -4.30
CA PHE A 77 -1.87 8.62 -4.09
C PHE A 77 -1.06 8.87 -2.81
N TRP A 78 -0.47 10.06 -2.67
CA TRP A 78 0.56 10.31 -1.65
C TRP A 78 0.05 10.26 -0.20
N PRO A 79 -1.06 10.91 0.17
CA PRO A 79 -1.52 10.91 1.56
C PRO A 79 -1.76 9.50 2.09
N PHE A 80 -2.42 8.66 1.29
CA PHE A 80 -2.69 7.27 1.64
C PHE A 80 -1.42 6.42 1.63
N CYS A 81 -0.54 6.60 0.63
CA CYS A 81 0.72 5.87 0.58
C CYS A 81 1.58 6.14 1.84
N VAL A 82 1.73 7.42 2.22
CA VAL A 82 2.50 7.80 3.41
C VAL A 82 1.85 7.25 4.67
N LEU A 83 0.54 7.48 4.86
CA LEU A 83 -0.19 7.01 6.03
C LEU A 83 -0.08 5.49 6.19
N LEU A 84 -0.31 4.74 5.10
CA LEU A 84 -0.20 3.29 5.10
C LEU A 84 1.22 2.84 5.49
N ASN A 85 2.26 3.46 4.92
CA ASN A 85 3.63 3.10 5.25
C ASN A 85 3.97 3.39 6.72
N VAL A 86 3.55 4.54 7.25
CA VAL A 86 3.75 4.90 8.66
C VAL A 86 3.03 3.91 9.57
N LEU A 87 1.77 3.57 9.29
CA LEU A 87 1.00 2.62 10.09
C LEU A 87 1.61 1.22 10.06
N LEU A 88 2.03 0.73 8.89
CA LEU A 88 2.62 -0.60 8.77
C LEU A 88 3.97 -0.69 9.48
N VAL A 89 4.88 0.26 9.24
CA VAL A 89 6.21 0.26 9.88
C VAL A 89 6.09 0.52 11.38
N GLY A 90 5.23 1.46 11.78
CA GLY A 90 4.96 1.76 13.18
C GLY A 90 4.33 0.57 13.91
N GLY A 91 3.35 -0.09 13.30
CA GLY A 91 2.71 -1.28 13.84
C GLY A 91 3.69 -2.42 14.07
N ASP A 92 4.56 -2.70 13.09
CA ASP A 92 5.61 -3.71 13.23
C ASP A 92 6.59 -3.39 14.35
N TRP A 93 7.01 -2.13 14.42
CA TRP A 93 7.95 -1.67 15.43
C TRP A 93 7.35 -1.77 16.84
N LEU A 94 6.08 -1.39 17.02
CA LEU A 94 5.39 -1.48 18.30
C LEU A 94 5.23 -2.93 18.77
N VAL A 95 4.88 -3.85 17.86
CA VAL A 95 4.80 -5.28 18.18
C VAL A 95 6.15 -5.85 18.60
N ARG A 96 7.20 -5.56 17.83
CA ARG A 96 8.56 -6.07 18.12
C ARG A 96 9.10 -5.59 19.46
N ASN A 97 8.66 -4.41 19.91
CA ASN A 97 9.01 -3.86 21.21
C ASN A 97 8.00 -4.21 22.31
N THR A 98 7.10 -5.18 22.09
CA THR A 98 6.07 -5.63 23.05
C THR A 98 5.10 -4.55 23.51
N ALA A 99 5.06 -3.40 22.84
CA ALA A 99 4.12 -2.30 23.11
C ALA A 99 2.75 -2.54 22.46
N PHE A 100 2.65 -3.52 21.56
CA PHE A 100 1.42 -3.93 20.89
C PHE A 100 1.24 -5.44 21.00
N SER A 101 0.02 -5.87 21.38
CA SER A 101 -0.34 -7.29 21.40
C SER A 101 -0.56 -7.81 19.98
N VAL A 102 -0.50 -9.13 19.82
CA VAL A 102 -0.70 -9.76 18.49
C VAL A 102 -2.11 -9.48 17.96
N PRO A 103 -3.20 -9.57 18.75
CA PRO A 103 -4.53 -9.25 18.27
C PRO A 103 -4.69 -7.78 17.85
N SER A 104 -4.01 -6.84 18.51
CA SER A 104 -4.02 -5.43 18.13
C SER A 104 -3.30 -5.19 16.80
N TRP A 105 -2.21 -5.90 16.54
CA TRP A 105 -1.53 -5.88 15.24
C TRP A 105 -2.38 -6.47 14.13
N ASP A 106 -3.07 -7.59 14.37
CA ASP A 106 -4.01 -8.18 13.41
C ASP A 106 -5.13 -7.20 13.05
N THR A 107 -5.67 -6.51 14.06
CA THR A 107 -6.71 -5.49 13.87
C THR A 107 -6.20 -4.34 13.01
N LEU A 108 -5.01 -3.81 13.32
CA LEU A 108 -4.35 -2.78 12.51
C LEU A 108 -4.16 -3.25 11.06
N LEU A 109 -3.71 -4.49 10.85
CA LEU A 109 -3.49 -5.07 9.53
C LEU A 109 -4.79 -5.14 8.72
N MET A 110 -5.88 -5.61 9.34
CA MET A 110 -7.21 -5.69 8.71
C MET A 110 -7.77 -4.30 8.34
N THR A 111 -7.63 -3.31 9.22
CA THR A 111 -8.01 -1.92 8.92
C THR A 111 -7.19 -1.35 7.77
N CYS A 112 -5.88 -1.57 7.77
CA CYS A 112 -4.98 -1.14 6.70
C CYS A 112 -5.30 -1.84 5.36
N MET A 113 -5.65 -3.13 5.39
CA MET A 113 -6.02 -3.88 4.18
C MET A 113 -7.32 -3.33 3.57
N THR A 114 -8.33 -3.07 4.40
CA THR A 114 -9.63 -2.52 3.95
C THR A 114 -9.45 -1.14 3.32
N THR A 115 -8.68 -0.26 3.97
CA THR A 115 -8.37 1.08 3.43
C THR A 115 -7.54 1.00 2.15
N THR A 116 -6.65 0.00 2.03
CA THR A 116 -5.87 -0.26 0.81
C THR A 116 -6.75 -0.67 -0.37
N ILE A 117 -7.83 -1.42 -0.16
CA ILE A 117 -8.80 -1.75 -1.22
C ILE A 117 -9.41 -0.48 -1.79
N TRP A 118 -9.91 0.40 -0.90
CA TRP A 118 -10.46 1.68 -1.31
C TRP A 118 -9.42 2.54 -2.06
N TRP A 119 -8.21 2.65 -1.51
CA TRP A 119 -7.12 3.42 -2.10
C TRP A 119 -6.68 2.89 -3.46
N THR A 120 -6.69 1.57 -3.64
CA THR A 120 -6.38 0.92 -4.91
C THR A 120 -7.41 1.32 -5.96
N ILE A 121 -8.70 1.18 -5.67
CA ILE A 121 -9.77 1.57 -6.61
C ILE A 121 -9.65 3.04 -6.99
N ALA A 122 -9.46 3.93 -6.00
CA ALA A 122 -9.30 5.36 -6.22
C ALA A 122 -8.06 5.65 -7.11
N THR A 123 -6.90 5.09 -6.78
CA THR A 123 -5.66 5.26 -7.56
C THR A 123 -5.80 4.76 -9.00
N TRP A 124 -6.47 3.63 -9.20
CA TRP A 124 -6.69 3.07 -10.54
C TRP A 124 -7.63 3.93 -11.37
N ARG A 125 -8.70 4.49 -10.77
CA ARG A 125 -9.57 5.47 -11.45
C ARG A 125 -8.81 6.75 -11.80
N MET A 126 -8.00 7.27 -10.88
CA MET A 126 -7.27 8.52 -11.08
C MET A 126 -6.03 8.41 -11.97
N SER A 127 -5.62 7.19 -12.32
CA SER A 127 -4.45 6.95 -13.16
C SER A 127 -4.54 7.55 -14.57
N ILE A 128 -5.72 8.02 -14.99
CA ILE A 128 -5.92 8.79 -16.22
C ILE A 128 -5.45 10.25 -16.03
N TYR A 129 -5.60 10.81 -14.83
CA TYR A 129 -5.27 12.20 -14.49
C TYR A 129 -3.81 12.37 -14.07
N THR A 130 -2.89 11.95 -14.94
CA THR A 130 -1.45 12.19 -14.77
C THR A 130 -0.78 12.62 -16.06
N ARG A 131 0.27 13.43 -15.95
CA ARG A 131 0.99 13.95 -17.11
C ARG A 131 1.77 12.85 -17.84
N HIS A 132 2.31 11.88 -17.11
CA HIS A 132 3.15 10.82 -17.66
C HIS A 132 2.62 9.43 -17.30
N ARG A 133 2.61 8.58 -18.32
CA ARG A 133 2.18 7.18 -18.26
C ARG A 133 2.95 6.35 -17.22
N ILE A 134 4.23 6.64 -17.04
CA ILE A 134 5.08 5.96 -16.07
C ILE A 134 4.61 6.17 -14.62
N TRP A 135 4.10 7.36 -14.28
CA TRP A 135 3.60 7.64 -12.94
C TRP A 135 2.29 6.91 -12.64
N ALA A 136 1.41 6.75 -13.64
CA ALA A 136 0.22 5.92 -13.53
C ALA A 136 0.59 4.45 -13.27
N ALA A 137 1.51 3.91 -14.07
CA ALA A 137 1.98 2.53 -13.94
C ALA A 137 2.65 2.29 -12.59
N ALA A 138 3.53 3.20 -12.15
CA ALA A 138 4.20 3.13 -10.87
C ALA A 138 3.20 3.19 -9.70
N ALA A 139 2.23 4.12 -9.72
CA ALA A 139 1.21 4.20 -8.67
C ALA A 139 0.37 2.92 -8.56
N ARG A 140 -0.06 2.35 -9.70
CA ARG A 140 -0.77 1.05 -9.73
C ARG A 140 0.12 -0.08 -9.20
N LEU A 141 1.40 -0.10 -9.57
CA LEU A 141 2.34 -1.11 -9.09
C LEU A 141 2.49 -1.04 -7.56
N VAL A 142 2.60 0.17 -6.99
CA VAL A 142 2.70 0.35 -5.53
C VAL A 142 1.44 -0.17 -4.83
N THR A 143 0.25 0.09 -5.37
CA THR A 143 -1.00 -0.45 -4.78
C THR A 143 -1.03 -1.99 -4.81
N LEU A 144 -0.53 -2.63 -5.88
CA LEU A 144 -0.42 -4.09 -5.94
C LEU A 144 0.65 -4.63 -4.98
N ALA A 145 1.78 -3.92 -4.89
CA ALA A 145 2.84 -4.23 -3.96
C ALA A 145 2.35 -4.13 -2.50
N ALA A 146 1.37 -3.28 -2.20
CA ALA A 146 0.70 -3.25 -0.89
C ALA A 146 0.07 -4.59 -0.53
N PHE A 147 -0.74 -5.15 -1.42
CA PHE A 147 -1.38 -6.44 -1.21
C PHE A 147 -0.37 -7.56 -1.05
N LEU A 148 0.73 -7.51 -1.81
CA LEU A 148 1.82 -8.46 -1.66
C LEU A 148 2.50 -8.33 -0.29
N ASP A 149 2.75 -7.11 0.21
CA ASP A 149 3.28 -6.89 1.56
C ASP A 149 2.32 -7.43 2.64
N PHE A 150 1.00 -7.23 2.49
CA PHE A 150 0.01 -7.83 3.39
C PHE A 150 0.07 -9.36 3.37
N GLY A 151 0.15 -9.97 2.20
CA GLY A 151 0.30 -11.43 2.05
C GLY A 151 1.55 -11.94 2.75
N PHE A 152 2.67 -11.23 2.63
CA PHE A 152 3.92 -11.54 3.32
C PHE A 152 3.83 -11.41 4.83
N ARG A 153 3.09 -10.42 5.34
CA ARG A 153 2.85 -10.27 6.77
C ARG A 153 2.07 -11.43 7.35
N ILE A 154 1.02 -11.84 6.65
CA ILE A 154 0.22 -13.00 7.02
C ILE A 154 1.05 -14.28 6.94
N PHE A 155 1.85 -14.44 5.89
CA PHE A 155 2.75 -15.59 5.72
C PHE A 155 3.77 -15.67 6.87
N ILE A 156 4.43 -14.57 7.20
CA ILE A 156 5.39 -14.51 8.31
C ILE A 156 4.69 -14.79 9.64
N ARG A 157 3.49 -14.25 9.88
CA ARG A 157 2.72 -14.54 11.09
C ARG A 157 2.43 -16.04 11.25
N ILE A 158 2.09 -16.74 10.17
CA ILE A 158 1.73 -18.16 10.22
C ILE A 158 2.96 -19.06 10.34
N TYR A 159 4.00 -18.81 9.54
CA TYR A 159 5.14 -19.73 9.42
C TYR A 159 6.36 -19.33 10.26
N PHE A 160 6.50 -18.05 10.60
CA PHE A 160 7.65 -17.50 11.31
C PHE A 160 7.23 -16.55 12.46
N PRO A 161 6.30 -16.95 13.35
CA PRO A 161 5.76 -16.07 14.37
C PRO A 161 6.84 -15.51 15.31
N ARG A 162 7.86 -16.31 15.63
CA ARG A 162 8.97 -15.93 16.53
C ARG A 162 9.89 -14.83 16.00
N VAL A 163 9.82 -14.51 14.71
CA VAL A 163 10.64 -13.46 14.11
C VAL A 163 10.06 -12.07 14.37
N PHE A 164 8.75 -11.98 14.62
CA PHE A 164 8.04 -10.71 14.85
C PHE A 164 7.47 -10.57 16.24
N PHE A 165 7.02 -11.67 16.86
CA PHE A 165 6.37 -11.66 18.15
C PHE A 165 7.26 -12.29 19.22
N ASP A 166 7.34 -11.64 20.38
CA ASP A 166 8.04 -12.20 21.53
C ASP A 166 7.25 -13.36 22.15
N CYS A 167 7.95 -14.39 22.64
CA CYS A 167 7.33 -15.58 23.24
C CYS A 167 6.48 -15.24 24.45
N GLN A 168 6.92 -14.26 25.25
CA GLN A 168 6.18 -13.84 26.44
C GLN A 168 4.84 -13.19 26.06
N GLY A 169 4.83 -12.35 25.02
CA GLY A 169 3.60 -11.76 24.48
C GLY A 169 2.66 -12.81 23.87
N MET A 170 3.19 -13.72 23.05
CA MET A 170 2.39 -14.81 22.45
C MET A 170 1.80 -15.76 23.51
N PHE A 171 2.55 -16.07 24.56
CA PHE A 171 2.06 -16.90 25.64
C PHE A 171 0.92 -16.23 26.42
N PHE A 172 1.00 -14.91 26.65
CA PHE A 172 -0.10 -14.19 27.29
C PHE A 172 -1.35 -14.09 26.41
N ASP A 173 -1.18 -13.86 25.10
CA ASP A 173 -2.30 -13.66 24.18
C ASP A 173 -2.97 -14.96 23.70
N TYR A 174 -2.18 -16.04 23.53
CA TYR A 174 -2.63 -17.29 22.92
C TYR A 174 -2.28 -18.55 23.72
N SER A 175 -1.82 -18.41 24.97
CA SER A 175 -1.41 -19.51 25.86
C SER A 175 -0.44 -20.52 25.24
N SER A 176 0.27 -20.11 24.19
CA SER A 176 1.17 -20.94 23.40
C SER A 176 2.33 -20.10 22.87
N CYS A 177 3.55 -20.64 22.94
CA CYS A 177 4.70 -20.14 22.19
C CYS A 177 5.29 -21.25 21.31
N PHE A 178 4.45 -21.83 20.44
CA PHE A 178 4.90 -22.81 19.46
C PHE A 178 4.98 -22.17 18.08
#